data_AF-A0AAD6K7G1-F1
#
_entry.id   AF-A0AAD6K7G1-F1
#
_cell.length_a   1.000
_cell.length_b   1.000
_cell.length_c   1.000
_cell.angle_alpha   90.00
_cell.angle_beta   90.00
_cell.angle_gamma   90.00
#
_symmetry.space_group_name_H-M   'P 1'
#
loop_
_entity.id
_entity.type
_entity.pdbx_description
1 polymer ?
#
loop_
_entity_poly.entity_id
_entity_poly.type
_entity_poly.pdbx_seq_one_letter_code
_entity_poly.pdbx_strand_id
1 'polypeptide(L)'
;MKKRSAKKVRSGPWNGVFFGGTPKVHNSVFEPILVRNEDEIYYTYRLVNDSVSSRLTLNQSGAVERLVMYGQKSEWTTIYSVPVDTCENYGQCGANAICRARKSPICECLQGYRSIPEEELDIQNFYGSRKCETRLTLDCRPESARSSKRKKMLKTALVASMSTLLGIFVSGLILCVCWRKIKKKVGMDRRKEDMDAPLFDLDTIANATNNFAPNSIIGAGGFGSVYKFDPMGTDPAADLVL
;
A
#
# COMPACT_ATOMS: atom_id res chain seq x y z
N MET A 1 -3.97 10.23 51.19
CA MET A 1 -4.34 10.19 49.75
C MET A 1 -3.31 9.35 48.98
N LYS A 2 -3.65 8.12 48.56
CA LYS A 2 -2.80 7.33 47.64
C LYS A 2 -2.89 7.97 46.26
N LYS A 3 -1.83 8.67 45.81
CA LYS A 3 -1.70 9.03 44.38
C LYS A 3 -1.74 7.73 43.57
N ARG A 4 -2.55 7.68 42.52
CA ARG A 4 -2.58 6.55 41.57
C ARG A 4 -1.15 6.35 41.04
N SER A 5 -0.62 5.13 41.14
CA SER A 5 0.68 4.80 40.56
C SER A 5 0.60 4.91 39.03
N ALA A 6 1.51 5.65 38.42
CA ALA A 6 1.59 5.81 36.97
C ALA A 6 2.78 5.03 36.41
N LYS A 7 2.58 4.30 35.32
CA LYS A 7 3.66 3.61 34.60
C LYS A 7 4.55 4.66 33.93
N LYS A 8 5.86 4.58 34.15
CA LYS A 8 6.83 5.55 33.60
C LYS A 8 7.68 4.98 32.47
N VAL A 9 8.16 3.75 32.61
CA VAL A 9 9.02 3.07 31.63
C VAL A 9 8.61 1.59 31.58
N ARG A 10 8.90 0.90 30.47
CA ARG A 10 8.70 -0.55 30.33
C ARG A 10 9.96 -1.20 29.77
N SER A 11 10.61 -2.05 30.57
CA SER A 11 11.79 -2.83 30.14
C SER A 11 11.52 -3.74 28.94
N GLY A 12 10.28 -4.15 28.72
CA GLY A 12 9.92 -5.05 27.63
C GLY A 12 10.21 -6.52 27.94
N PRO A 13 9.96 -7.43 26.99
CA PRO A 13 10.23 -8.85 27.18
C PRO A 13 11.74 -9.13 27.12
N TRP A 14 12.13 -10.21 27.78
CA TRP A 14 13.47 -10.81 27.65
C TRP A 14 13.60 -11.50 26.29
N ASN A 15 14.69 -11.22 25.57
CA ASN A 15 14.95 -11.79 24.24
C ASN A 15 15.98 -12.93 24.24
N GLY A 16 16.37 -13.44 25.41
CA GLY A 16 17.47 -14.41 25.56
C GLY A 16 18.80 -13.78 25.98
N VAL A 17 18.98 -12.47 25.76
CA VAL A 17 20.24 -11.75 26.03
C VAL A 17 20.02 -10.51 26.91
N PHE A 18 18.95 -9.76 26.67
CA PHE A 18 18.59 -8.56 27.43
C PHE A 18 17.08 -8.27 27.35
N PHE A 19 16.61 -7.30 28.12
CA PHE A 19 15.25 -6.78 28.00
C PHE A 19 15.17 -5.74 26.87
N GLY A 20 14.22 -5.88 25.95
CA GLY A 20 14.21 -5.06 24.72
C GLY A 20 14.18 -3.53 24.88
N GLY A 21 13.72 -3.04 26.04
CA GLY A 21 13.70 -1.63 26.44
C GLY A 21 14.78 -1.24 27.45
N THR A 22 15.85 -2.03 27.60
CA THR A 22 17.07 -1.55 28.28
C THR A 22 17.99 -0.86 27.28
N PRO A 23 18.65 0.24 27.67
CA PRO A 23 19.60 0.93 26.81
C PRO A 23 20.69 -0.02 26.29
N LYS A 24 20.99 0.09 25.00
CA LYS A 24 22.07 -0.68 24.35
C LYS A 24 23.43 -0.06 24.64
N VAL A 25 23.82 -0.07 25.91
CA VAL A 25 25.19 0.32 26.30
C VAL A 25 26.08 -0.91 26.17
N HIS A 26 27.30 -0.75 25.66
CA HIS A 26 28.27 -1.84 25.61
C HIS A 26 28.52 -2.33 27.04
N ASN A 27 28.29 -3.63 27.27
CA ASN A 27 28.36 -4.22 28.60
C ASN A 27 29.49 -5.24 28.64
N SER A 28 30.58 -4.86 29.32
CA SER A 28 31.76 -5.70 29.58
C SER A 28 31.91 -6.04 31.08
N VAL A 29 30.95 -5.62 31.92
CA VAL A 29 31.07 -5.67 33.38
C VAL A 29 30.25 -6.79 34.00
N PHE A 30 29.06 -7.05 33.45
CA PHE A 30 28.17 -8.08 33.99
C PHE A 30 27.44 -8.85 32.88
N GLU A 31 27.09 -10.09 33.16
CA GLU A 31 26.23 -10.94 32.35
C GLU A 31 24.82 -10.90 32.94
N PRO A 32 23.80 -10.38 32.24
CA PRO A 32 22.41 -10.39 32.70
C PRO A 32 21.81 -11.80 32.59
N ILE A 33 21.09 -12.23 33.62
CA ILE A 33 20.51 -13.57 33.70
C ILE A 33 19.03 -13.43 34.10
N LEU A 34 18.13 -13.98 33.28
CA LEU A 34 16.74 -14.18 33.68
C LEU A 34 16.56 -15.65 34.07
N VAL A 35 16.33 -15.90 35.36
CA VAL A 35 15.95 -17.23 35.84
C VAL A 35 14.45 -17.37 35.70
N ARG A 36 14.03 -18.46 35.06
CA ARG A 36 12.61 -18.81 34.88
C ARG A 36 12.46 -20.32 35.01
N ASN A 37 11.78 -20.75 36.07
CA ASN A 37 11.40 -22.14 36.29
C ASN A 37 9.92 -22.18 36.71
N GLU A 38 9.46 -23.30 37.26
CA GLU A 38 8.06 -23.48 37.69
C GLU A 38 7.71 -22.68 38.97
N ASP A 39 8.71 -22.40 39.80
CA ASP A 39 8.54 -21.77 41.12
C ASP A 39 8.75 -20.25 41.07
N GLU A 40 9.68 -19.77 40.23
CA GLU A 40 10.16 -18.40 40.26
C GLU A 40 10.55 -17.83 38.89
N ILE A 41 10.38 -16.51 38.79
CA ILE A 41 10.87 -15.71 37.68
C ILE A 41 11.52 -14.46 38.25
N TYR A 42 12.84 -14.34 38.12
CA TYR A 42 13.57 -13.19 38.60
C TYR A 42 14.78 -12.86 37.73
N TYR A 43 15.15 -11.59 37.75
CA TYR A 43 16.34 -11.08 37.10
C TYR A 43 17.52 -11.06 38.10
N THR A 44 18.66 -11.57 37.66
CA THR A 44 19.94 -11.48 38.35
C THR A 44 21.05 -11.17 37.36
N TYR A 45 22.29 -11.07 37.83
CA TYR A 45 23.45 -10.87 36.99
C TYR A 45 24.69 -11.52 37.61
N ARG A 46 25.63 -11.91 36.75
CA ARG A 46 26.96 -12.37 37.15
C ARG A 46 27.98 -11.29 36.79
N LEU A 47 28.94 -11.01 37.65
CA LEU A 47 30.03 -10.09 37.33
C LEU A 47 31.09 -10.82 36.49
N VAL A 48 31.67 -10.11 35.51
CA VAL A 48 32.73 -10.67 34.67
C VAL A 48 34.07 -10.72 35.42
N ASN A 49 34.26 -9.82 36.39
CA ASN A 49 35.48 -9.72 37.21
C ASN A 49 35.10 -9.43 38.67
N ASP A 50 35.65 -10.23 39.60
CA ASP A 50 35.39 -10.14 41.04
C ASP A 50 35.90 -8.84 41.68
N SER A 51 36.85 -8.15 41.03
CA SER A 51 37.34 -6.83 41.47
C SER A 51 36.38 -5.68 41.14
N VAL A 52 35.24 -5.96 40.52
CA VAL A 52 34.24 -4.96 40.12
C VAL A 52 32.94 -5.22 40.88
N SER A 53 32.34 -4.17 41.43
CA SER A 53 31.01 -4.22 42.00
C SER A 53 30.01 -3.54 41.08
N SER A 54 28.79 -4.08 40.98
CA SER A 54 27.69 -3.43 40.28
C SER A 54 26.41 -3.47 41.11
N ARG A 55 25.50 -2.52 40.88
CA ARG A 55 24.14 -2.55 41.42
C ARG A 55 23.15 -1.86 40.49
N LEU A 56 21.89 -2.28 40.56
CA LEU A 56 20.76 -1.61 39.91
C LEU A 56 19.95 -0.90 40.99
N THR A 57 19.77 0.41 40.89
CA THR A 57 19.12 1.23 41.92
C THR A 57 18.02 2.09 41.31
N LEU A 58 16.94 2.29 42.07
CA LEU A 58 15.94 3.32 41.76
C LEU A 58 16.33 4.59 42.51
N ASN A 59 16.58 5.68 41.80
CA ASN A 59 16.93 6.95 42.42
C ASN A 59 15.67 7.72 42.89
N GLN A 60 15.84 8.85 43.58
CA GLN A 60 14.72 9.64 44.09
C GLN A 60 13.80 10.27 43.03
N SER A 61 14.27 10.40 41.78
CA SER A 61 13.44 10.89 40.67
C SER A 61 12.64 9.76 40.00
N GLY A 62 12.84 8.52 40.42
CA GLY A 62 12.20 7.34 39.85
C GLY A 62 12.89 6.81 38.59
N ALA A 63 14.12 7.23 38.32
CA ALA A 63 14.95 6.66 37.27
C ALA A 63 15.72 5.43 37.76
N VAL A 64 15.85 4.44 36.88
CA VAL A 64 16.57 3.19 37.16
C VAL A 64 18.02 3.33 36.67
N GLU A 65 18.97 3.20 37.58
CA GLU A 65 20.40 3.42 37.35
C GLU A 65 21.20 2.14 37.55
N ARG A 66 22.08 1.85 36.59
CA ARG A 66 23.12 0.83 36.72
C ARG A 66 24.41 1.50 37.15
N LEU A 67 24.85 1.18 38.35
CA LEU A 67 26.07 1.70 38.93
C LEU A 67 27.15 0.62 38.89
N VAL A 68 28.39 1.03 38.65
CA VAL A 68 29.58 0.19 38.69
C VAL A 68 30.67 0.87 39.51
N MET A 69 31.38 0.09 40.31
CA MET A 69 32.54 0.52 41.08
C MET A 69 33.69 -0.43 40.75
N TYR A 70 34.80 0.12 40.27
CA TYR A 70 36.02 -0.64 40.00
C TYR A 70 36.86 -0.65 41.27
N GLY A 71 37.38 -1.80 41.70
CA GLY A 71 37.91 -2.02 43.05
C GLY A 71 39.03 -1.07 43.54
N GLN A 72 39.70 -0.33 42.66
CA GLN A 72 40.66 0.70 43.06
C GLN A 72 40.02 2.07 43.41
N LYS A 73 38.72 2.25 43.12
CA LYS A 73 37.98 3.49 43.34
C LYS A 73 36.85 3.24 44.34
N SER A 74 36.69 4.15 45.29
CA SER A 74 35.55 4.16 46.22
C SER A 74 34.34 4.95 45.67
N GLU A 75 34.25 5.11 44.35
CA GLU A 75 33.24 5.94 43.69
C GLU A 75 32.40 5.11 42.72
N TRP A 76 31.08 5.32 42.76
CA TRP A 76 30.14 4.70 41.84
C TRP A 76 30.05 5.51 40.55
N THR A 77 30.27 4.85 39.42
CA THR A 77 30.03 5.43 38.09
C THR A 77 28.72 4.90 37.51
N THR A 78 27.88 5.80 36.98
CA THR A 78 26.65 5.43 36.29
C THR A 78 26.95 4.97 34.87
N ILE A 79 26.64 3.71 34.57
CA ILE A 79 26.78 3.13 33.22
C ILE A 79 25.59 3.49 32.34
N TYR A 80 24.38 3.40 32.90
CA TYR A 80 23.16 3.87 32.24
C TYR A 80 22.11 4.27 33.26
N SER A 81 21.22 5.17 32.85
CA SER A 81 20.02 5.59 33.58
C SER A 81 18.81 5.53 32.65
N VAL A 82 17.67 5.06 33.14
CA VAL A 82 16.43 4.91 32.36
C VAL A 82 15.34 5.76 33.00
N PRO A 83 14.61 6.60 32.23
CA PRO A 83 14.64 6.75 30.76
C PRO A 83 15.84 7.54 30.24
N VAL A 84 16.39 7.14 29.08
CA VAL A 84 17.52 7.84 28.40
C VAL A 84 17.03 8.98 27.51
N ASP A 85 15.88 8.79 26.88
CA ASP A 85 15.25 9.78 26.00
C ASP A 85 13.73 9.76 26.16
N THR A 86 13.05 10.65 25.44
CA THR A 86 11.61 10.80 25.53
C THR A 86 10.83 9.55 25.07
N CYS A 87 11.39 8.71 24.20
CA CYS A 87 10.74 7.50 23.69
C CYS A 87 10.72 6.33 24.67
N GLU A 88 11.58 6.36 25.69
CA GLU A 88 11.57 5.40 26.80
C GLU A 88 10.38 5.63 27.76
N ASN A 89 9.74 6.80 27.69
CA ASN A 89 8.53 7.07 28.46
C ASN A 89 7.37 6.19 27.97
N TYR A 90 6.72 5.53 28.92
CA TYR A 90 5.62 4.64 28.65
C TYR A 90 4.45 5.41 28.00
N GLY A 91 4.05 4.96 26.81
CA GLY A 91 2.94 5.57 26.08
C GLY A 91 3.30 6.88 25.38
N GLN A 92 4.60 7.15 25.12
CA GLN A 92 5.02 8.35 24.38
C GLN A 92 4.38 8.44 22.98
N CYS A 93 4.16 7.30 22.31
CA CYS A 93 3.42 7.22 21.06
C CYS A 93 2.17 6.35 21.22
N GLY A 94 1.14 6.65 20.41
CA GLY A 94 -0.14 5.99 20.47
C GLY A 94 -0.09 4.56 19.91
N ALA A 95 -1.21 3.86 19.98
CA ALA A 95 -1.32 2.54 19.38
C ALA A 95 -0.97 2.58 17.89
N ASN A 96 -0.28 1.53 17.43
CA ASN A 96 0.16 1.37 16.03
C ASN A 96 1.12 2.47 15.52
N ALA A 97 1.81 3.15 16.44
CA ALA A 97 2.87 4.11 16.14
C ALA A 97 4.22 3.66 16.73
N ILE A 98 5.31 4.08 16.08
CA ILE A 98 6.68 3.90 16.56
C ILE A 98 7.28 5.26 16.95
N CYS A 99 8.03 5.27 18.06
CA CYS A 99 8.72 6.45 18.56
C CYS A 99 10.16 6.53 18.03
N ARG A 100 10.58 7.72 17.57
CA ARG A 100 11.93 8.02 17.10
C ARG A 100 12.40 9.35 17.68
N ALA A 101 13.16 9.31 18.79
CA ALA A 101 13.51 10.47 19.61
C ALA A 101 14.16 11.65 18.86
N ARG A 102 14.86 11.38 17.75
CA ARG A 102 15.56 12.40 16.93
C ARG A 102 14.87 12.68 15.59
N LYS A 103 13.61 12.32 15.45
CA LYS A 103 12.82 12.59 14.25
C LYS A 103 11.74 13.61 14.57
N SER A 104 11.52 14.56 13.67
CA SER A 104 10.30 15.37 13.65
C SER A 104 9.48 14.89 12.48
N PRO A 105 8.31 14.30 12.71
CA PRO A 105 7.64 14.09 14.00
C PRO A 105 8.19 12.90 14.80
N ILE A 106 8.13 12.98 16.14
CA ILE A 106 8.69 11.94 17.03
C ILE A 106 7.93 10.61 16.93
N CYS A 107 6.65 10.63 16.58
CA CYS A 107 5.82 9.45 16.38
C CYS A 107 5.47 9.25 14.90
N GLU A 108 5.64 8.02 14.41
CA GLU A 108 5.30 7.63 13.04
C GLU A 108 4.36 6.44 13.05
N CYS A 109 3.34 6.43 12.19
CA CYS A 109 2.48 5.27 12.06
C CYS A 109 3.24 4.08 11.46
N LEU A 110 2.95 2.88 11.96
CA LEU A 110 3.43 1.64 11.36
C LEU A 110 2.92 1.50 9.92
N GLN A 111 3.62 0.70 9.13
CA GLN A 111 3.19 0.39 7.76
C GLN A 111 1.79 -0.24 7.77
N GLY A 112 0.92 0.22 6.87
CA GLY A 112 -0.49 -0.17 6.85
C GLY A 112 -1.42 0.72 7.68
N TYR A 113 -0.87 1.67 8.43
CA TYR A 113 -1.63 2.64 9.22
C TYR A 113 -1.52 4.06 8.65
N ARG A 114 -2.52 4.91 8.93
CA ARG A 114 -2.51 6.35 8.64
C ARG A 114 -2.70 7.14 9.93
N SER A 115 -2.17 8.36 9.95
CA SER A 115 -2.47 9.32 11.01
C SER A 115 -3.92 9.75 10.90
N ILE A 116 -4.60 9.82 12.04
CA ILE A 116 -5.92 10.45 12.14
C ILE A 116 -5.72 11.97 12.00
N PRO A 117 -6.42 12.65 11.08
CA PRO A 117 -6.40 14.11 10.95
C PRO A 117 -6.84 14.79 12.24
N GLU A 118 -6.29 15.97 12.53
CA GLU A 118 -6.55 16.70 13.79
C GLU A 118 -8.04 17.05 13.98
N GLU A 119 -8.76 17.26 12.88
CA GLU A 119 -10.20 17.53 12.83
C GLU A 119 -11.07 16.34 13.31
N GLU A 120 -10.57 15.11 13.17
CA GLU A 120 -11.25 13.88 13.61
C GLU A 120 -10.81 13.46 15.04
N LEU A 121 -9.85 14.17 15.64
CA LEU A 121 -9.41 13.92 17.00
C LEU A 121 -10.37 14.59 17.99
N ASP A 122 -11.17 13.78 18.68
CA ASP A 122 -11.96 14.24 19.82
C ASP A 122 -11.05 14.93 20.86
N ILE A 123 -11.50 16.03 21.48
CA ILE A 123 -10.69 16.93 22.35
C ILE A 123 -10.03 16.16 23.51
N GLN A 124 -10.66 15.05 23.92
CA GLN A 124 -10.15 14.15 24.97
C GLN A 124 -8.94 13.31 24.54
N ASN A 125 -8.65 13.25 23.24
CA ASN A 125 -7.58 12.48 22.60
C ASN A 125 -6.36 13.34 22.22
N PHE A 126 -6.39 14.64 22.49
CA PHE A 126 -5.35 15.60 22.11
C PHE A 126 -4.02 15.42 22.86
N TYR A 127 -4.01 14.70 23.99
CA TYR A 127 -2.82 14.54 24.82
C TYR A 127 -1.81 13.55 24.22
N GLY A 128 -1.03 14.04 23.25
CA GLY A 128 0.42 13.84 23.26
C GLY A 128 0.98 12.75 22.36
N SER A 129 0.16 12.02 21.60
CA SER A 129 0.70 11.06 20.64
C SER A 129 -0.20 10.88 19.42
N ARG A 130 0.40 10.91 18.23
CA ARG A 130 -0.34 10.63 16.99
C ARG A 130 -0.98 9.26 17.08
N LYS A 131 -2.31 9.23 16.96
CA LYS A 131 -3.06 7.99 16.84
C LYS A 131 -3.03 7.53 15.40
N CYS A 132 -2.83 6.22 15.24
CA CYS A 132 -2.69 5.57 13.96
C CYS A 132 -3.80 4.53 13.79
N GLU A 133 -4.56 4.66 12.71
CA GLU A 133 -5.63 3.73 12.35
C GLU A 133 -5.30 2.97 11.07
N THR A 134 -5.94 1.82 10.87
CA THR A 134 -5.69 0.97 9.72
C THR A 134 -6.12 1.65 8.43
N ARG A 135 -5.27 1.67 7.40
CA ARG A 135 -5.64 2.21 6.07
C ARG A 135 -6.70 1.37 5.35
N LEU A 136 -6.80 0.08 5.69
CA LEU A 136 -7.67 -0.89 5.05
C LEU A 136 -8.33 -1.77 6.11
N THR A 137 -9.58 -2.12 5.90
CA THR A 137 -10.27 -3.14 6.71
C THR A 137 -9.65 -4.50 6.43
N LEU A 138 -9.27 -5.21 7.49
CA LEU A 138 -8.72 -6.57 7.39
C LEU A 138 -9.86 -7.53 7.01
N ASP A 139 -9.88 -8.02 5.77
CA ASP A 139 -10.77 -9.09 5.33
C ASP A 139 -10.15 -10.45 5.71
N CYS A 140 -10.59 -11.02 6.83
CA CYS A 140 -10.08 -12.30 7.34
C CYS A 140 -10.54 -13.52 6.52
N ARG A 141 -11.11 -13.35 5.33
CA ARG A 141 -11.51 -14.48 4.48
C ARG A 141 -10.28 -15.16 3.87
N PRO A 142 -10.24 -16.51 3.87
CA PRO A 142 -9.14 -17.24 3.26
C PRO A 142 -9.09 -16.99 1.74
N GLU A 143 -7.88 -16.82 1.19
CA GLU A 143 -7.67 -16.56 -0.25
C GLU A 143 -8.35 -17.59 -1.16
N SER A 144 -8.50 -18.83 -0.67
CA SER A 144 -9.21 -19.92 -1.34
C SER A 144 -10.66 -19.57 -1.70
N ALA A 145 -11.35 -18.79 -0.87
CA ALA A 145 -12.71 -18.33 -1.12
C ALA A 145 -12.77 -17.30 -2.27
N ARG A 146 -11.73 -16.48 -2.42
CA ARG A 146 -11.62 -15.45 -3.47
C ARG A 146 -11.29 -16.07 -4.83
N SER A 147 -10.41 -17.08 -4.86
CA SER A 147 -10.11 -17.89 -6.07
C SER A 147 -11.33 -18.68 -6.57
N SER A 148 -12.09 -19.31 -5.67
CA SER A 148 -13.31 -20.04 -6.01
C SER A 148 -14.38 -19.16 -6.65
N LYS A 149 -14.60 -17.95 -6.13
CA LYS A 149 -15.54 -16.97 -6.74
C LYS A 149 -15.11 -16.56 -8.15
N ARG A 150 -13.81 -16.30 -8.38
CA ARG A 150 -13.29 -15.92 -9.70
C ARG A 150 -13.46 -17.06 -10.72
N LYS A 151 -13.21 -18.31 -10.31
CA LYS A 151 -13.45 -19.49 -11.16
C LYS A 151 -14.92 -19.70 -11.48
N LYS A 152 -15.83 -19.47 -10.52
CA LYS A 152 -17.28 -19.54 -10.76
C LYS A 152 -17.73 -18.47 -11.75
N MET A 153 -17.32 -17.21 -11.54
CA MET A 153 -17.63 -16.07 -12.43
C MET A 153 -17.14 -16.30 -13.87
N LEU A 154 -15.95 -16.86 -14.05
CA LEU A 154 -15.39 -17.15 -15.39
C LEU A 154 -16.17 -18.26 -16.10
N LYS A 155 -16.61 -19.29 -15.37
CA LYS A 155 -17.45 -20.37 -15.92
C LYS A 155 -18.82 -19.87 -16.35
N THR A 156 -19.48 -19.00 -15.56
CA THR A 156 -20.78 -18.43 -15.94
C THR A 156 -20.70 -17.53 -17.18
N ALA A 157 -19.63 -16.75 -17.31
CA ALA A 157 -19.42 -15.88 -18.47
C ALA A 157 -19.31 -16.68 -19.79
N LEU A 158 -18.59 -17.80 -19.79
CA LEU A 158 -18.42 -18.66 -20.97
C LEU A 158 -19.74 -19.34 -21.42
N VAL A 159 -20.60 -19.73 -20.46
CA VAL A 159 -21.89 -20.36 -20.79
C VAL A 159 -22.86 -19.33 -21.39
N ALA A 160 -22.89 -18.12 -20.83
CA ALA A 160 -23.73 -17.05 -21.33
C ALA A 160 -23.36 -16.62 -22.77
N SER A 161 -22.06 -16.50 -23.09
CA SER A 161 -21.60 -16.13 -24.43
C SER A 161 -21.93 -17.19 -25.49
N MET A 162 -21.82 -18.48 -25.15
CA MET A 162 -22.19 -19.55 -26.08
C MET A 162 -23.71 -19.56 -26.37
N SER A 163 -24.51 -19.23 -25.36
CA SER A 163 -25.97 -19.22 -25.47
C SER A 163 -26.47 -18.08 -26.38
N THR A 164 -25.84 -16.91 -26.30
CA THR A 164 -26.19 -15.77 -27.17
C THR A 164 -25.77 -15.99 -28.62
N LEU A 165 -24.60 -16.60 -28.85
CA LEU A 165 -24.13 -16.93 -30.21
C LEU A 165 -25.06 -17.92 -30.93
N LEU A 166 -25.50 -18.98 -30.23
CA LEU A 166 -26.48 -19.92 -30.75
C LEU A 166 -27.81 -19.23 -31.09
N GLY A 167 -28.28 -18.32 -30.23
CA GLY A 167 -29.50 -17.55 -30.46
C GLY A 167 -29.43 -16.64 -31.70
N ILE A 168 -28.31 -15.94 -31.90
CA ILE A 168 -28.08 -15.08 -33.07
C ILE A 168 -28.03 -15.91 -34.36
N PHE A 169 -27.40 -17.09 -34.31
CA PHE A 169 -27.30 -17.95 -35.49
C PHE A 169 -28.68 -18.47 -35.93
N VAL A 170 -29.52 -18.88 -34.97
CA VAL A 170 -30.88 -19.34 -35.24
C VAL A 170 -31.77 -18.20 -35.74
N SER A 171 -31.70 -17.01 -35.14
CA SER A 171 -32.48 -15.85 -35.58
C SER A 171 -32.08 -15.38 -36.98
N GLY A 172 -30.78 -15.41 -37.29
CA GLY A 172 -30.25 -15.13 -38.62
C GLY A 172 -30.75 -16.13 -39.68
N LEU A 173 -30.79 -17.43 -39.35
CA LEU A 173 -31.36 -18.45 -40.25
C LEU A 173 -32.85 -18.22 -40.50
N ILE A 174 -33.63 -17.90 -39.46
CA ILE A 174 -35.06 -17.60 -39.58
C ILE A 174 -35.29 -16.35 -40.45
N LEU A 175 -34.54 -15.27 -40.21
CA LEU A 175 -34.61 -14.04 -41.02
C LEU A 175 -34.22 -14.31 -42.47
N CYS A 176 -33.16 -15.08 -42.72
CA CYS A 176 -32.75 -15.48 -44.07
C CYS A 176 -33.85 -16.29 -44.79
N VAL A 177 -34.51 -17.23 -44.10
CA VAL A 177 -35.61 -18.02 -44.68
C VAL A 177 -36.84 -17.13 -44.94
N CYS A 178 -37.19 -16.24 -44.01
CA CYS A 178 -38.26 -15.26 -44.19
C CYS A 178 -37.97 -14.31 -45.37
N TRP A 179 -36.75 -13.80 -45.49
CA TRP A 179 -36.33 -12.92 -46.59
C TRP A 179 -36.33 -13.64 -47.94
N ARG A 180 -35.98 -14.93 -47.99
CA ARG A 180 -36.12 -15.75 -49.20
C ARG A 180 -37.58 -15.92 -49.62
N LYS A 181 -38.53 -15.93 -48.69
CA LYS A 181 -39.97 -15.96 -49.01
C LYS A 181 -40.51 -14.59 -49.46
N ILE A 182 -39.95 -13.48 -48.95
CA ILE A 182 -40.34 -12.12 -49.32
C ILE A 182 -39.79 -11.70 -50.69
N LYS A 183 -38.51 -12.02 -50.99
CA LYS A 183 -37.91 -11.74 -52.32
C LYS A 183 -38.59 -12.48 -53.48
N LYS A 184 -39.35 -13.55 -53.20
CA LYS A 184 -40.15 -14.26 -54.21
C LYS A 184 -41.48 -13.58 -54.56
N LYS A 185 -41.88 -12.51 -53.87
CA LYS A 185 -43.20 -11.88 -54.05
C LYS A 185 -43.24 -10.39 -54.36
N VAL A 186 -42.14 -9.65 -54.30
CA VAL A 186 -42.18 -8.20 -54.53
C VAL A 186 -40.99 -7.76 -55.37
N GLY A 187 -41.34 -7.30 -56.58
CA GLY A 187 -40.49 -6.55 -57.48
C GLY A 187 -40.11 -5.19 -56.92
N MET A 188 -39.00 -4.71 -57.45
CA MET A 188 -38.22 -3.53 -57.07
C MET A 188 -38.98 -2.21 -57.16
N ASP A 189 -38.91 -1.39 -56.11
CA ASP A 189 -38.60 0.06 -56.26
C ASP A 189 -38.02 0.64 -54.95
N ARG A 190 -36.91 1.37 -55.07
CA ARG A 190 -36.21 2.10 -54.00
C ARG A 190 -36.17 3.56 -54.41
N ARG A 191 -36.67 4.44 -53.56
CA ARG A 191 -36.34 5.87 -53.64
C ARG A 191 -36.02 6.41 -52.25
N LYS A 192 -34.76 6.81 -52.06
CA LYS A 192 -34.35 7.82 -51.08
C LYS A 192 -33.30 8.66 -51.78
N GLU A 193 -33.56 9.96 -51.81
CA GLU A 193 -32.76 10.99 -52.45
C GLU A 193 -31.45 11.23 -51.71
N ASP A 194 -30.50 11.69 -52.50
CA ASP A 194 -29.07 11.81 -52.26
C ASP A 194 -28.70 12.97 -51.31
N MET A 195 -27.80 12.68 -50.37
CA MET A 195 -26.87 13.65 -49.81
C MET A 195 -25.49 13.21 -50.31
N ASP A 196 -25.04 13.79 -51.41
CA ASP A 196 -23.74 13.48 -52.01
C ASP A 196 -22.61 14.02 -51.14
N ALA A 197 -22.13 13.20 -50.20
CA ALA A 197 -20.78 13.27 -49.70
C ALA A 197 -20.00 12.13 -50.36
N PRO A 198 -18.87 12.39 -51.04
CA PRO A 198 -18.06 11.33 -51.60
C PRO A 198 -17.53 10.46 -50.45
N LEU A 199 -18.09 9.26 -50.31
CA LEU A 199 -17.50 8.23 -49.47
C LEU A 199 -16.31 7.65 -50.21
N PHE A 200 -15.11 7.89 -49.67
CA PHE A 200 -13.91 7.18 -50.10
C PHE A 200 -13.73 5.96 -49.22
N ASP A 201 -13.56 4.79 -49.84
CA ASP A 201 -13.19 3.58 -49.11
C ASP A 201 -11.81 3.76 -48.46
N LEU A 202 -11.64 3.16 -47.27
CA LEU A 202 -10.39 3.22 -46.52
C LEU A 202 -9.19 2.76 -47.35
N ASP A 203 -9.39 1.81 -48.25
CA ASP A 203 -8.35 1.32 -49.17
C ASP A 203 -7.88 2.40 -50.16
N THR A 204 -8.80 3.25 -50.63
CA THR A 204 -8.49 4.40 -51.49
C THR A 204 -7.72 5.47 -50.72
N ILE A 205 -8.13 5.74 -49.47
CA ILE A 205 -7.45 6.68 -48.57
C ILE A 205 -6.04 6.17 -48.22
N ALA A 206 -5.93 4.89 -47.90
CA ALA A 206 -4.65 4.25 -47.59
C ALA A 206 -3.72 4.30 -48.81
N ASN A 207 -4.20 3.97 -50.00
CA ASN A 207 -3.37 4.00 -51.20
C ASN A 207 -2.89 5.42 -51.55
N ALA A 208 -3.78 6.42 -51.49
CA ALA A 208 -3.45 7.82 -51.81
C ALA A 208 -2.53 8.49 -50.78
N THR A 209 -2.49 7.99 -49.54
CA THR A 209 -1.55 8.44 -48.49
C THR A 209 -0.27 7.58 -48.43
N ASN A 210 -0.09 6.65 -49.38
CA ASN A 210 0.98 5.66 -49.36
C ASN A 210 1.02 4.85 -48.05
N ASN A 211 -0.12 4.27 -47.68
CA ASN A 211 -0.40 3.59 -46.42
C ASN A 211 -0.02 4.43 -45.18
N PHE A 212 -0.40 5.71 -45.17
CA PHE A 212 -0.10 6.64 -44.07
C PHE A 212 1.40 6.74 -43.77
N ALA A 213 2.24 6.75 -44.82
CA ALA A 213 3.68 6.83 -44.65
C ALA A 213 4.09 8.16 -43.97
N PRO A 214 5.13 8.16 -43.11
CA PRO A 214 5.53 9.34 -42.35
C PRO A 214 5.93 10.54 -43.21
N ASN A 215 6.40 10.30 -44.43
CA ASN A 215 6.81 11.33 -45.39
C ASN A 215 5.62 12.06 -46.05
N SER A 216 4.40 11.57 -45.88
CA SER A 216 3.16 12.19 -46.38
C SER A 216 2.49 13.10 -45.34
N ILE A 217 3.05 13.21 -44.13
CA ILE A 217 2.53 14.08 -43.06
C ILE A 217 2.91 15.54 -43.34
N ILE A 218 1.92 16.43 -43.34
CA ILE A 218 2.12 17.87 -43.51
C ILE A 218 2.04 18.64 -42.17
N GLY A 219 1.51 18.03 -41.12
CA GLY A 219 1.50 18.59 -39.78
C GLY A 219 1.00 17.60 -38.72
N ALA A 220 1.39 17.81 -37.47
CA ALA A 220 0.89 17.04 -36.33
C ALA A 220 0.66 17.97 -35.12
N GLY A 221 -0.48 17.81 -34.46
CA GLY A 221 -0.88 18.62 -33.30
C GLY A 221 -1.84 17.88 -32.37
N GLY A 222 -2.43 18.60 -31.41
CA GLY A 222 -3.34 18.03 -30.40
C GLY A 222 -4.66 17.42 -30.93
N PHE A 223 -4.89 17.51 -32.25
CA PHE A 223 -6.08 17.01 -32.93
C PHE A 223 -5.80 15.89 -33.94
N GLY A 224 -4.56 15.37 -34.02
CA GLY A 224 -4.20 14.29 -34.93
C GLY A 224 -3.08 14.66 -35.90
N SER A 225 -2.78 13.74 -36.81
CA SER A 225 -1.79 13.91 -37.88
C SER A 225 -2.51 14.23 -39.18
N VAL A 226 -2.06 15.27 -39.88
CA VAL A 226 -2.63 15.72 -41.15
C VAL A 226 -1.76 15.20 -42.29
N TYR A 227 -2.38 14.51 -43.24
CA TYR A 227 -1.69 13.89 -44.38
C TYR A 227 -2.03 14.61 -45.68
N LYS A 228 -1.04 14.71 -46.57
CA LYS A 228 -1.24 15.15 -47.95
C LYS A 228 -1.89 14.03 -48.75
N PHE A 229 -3.00 14.32 -49.43
CA PHE A 229 -3.77 13.37 -50.23
C PHE A 229 -3.71 13.74 -51.72
N ASP A 230 -3.31 12.80 -52.57
CA ASP A 230 -3.33 12.92 -54.05
C ASP A 230 -4.10 11.73 -54.64
N PRO A 231 -5.40 11.88 -54.96
CA PRO A 231 -6.22 10.76 -55.38
C PRO A 231 -5.94 10.27 -56.81
N MET A 232 -5.33 11.07 -57.69
CA MET A 232 -5.22 10.73 -59.13
C MET A 232 -4.08 11.44 -59.89
N GLY A 233 -3.01 11.94 -59.24
CA GLY A 233 -1.80 12.40 -59.93
C GLY A 233 -1.96 13.65 -60.81
N THR A 234 -3.04 14.40 -60.61
CA THR A 234 -3.28 15.70 -61.24
C THR A 234 -3.81 16.66 -60.19
N ASP A 235 -3.02 17.69 -59.87
CA ASP A 235 -3.29 18.80 -58.93
C ASP A 235 -4.76 19.29 -59.01
N PRO A 236 -5.48 19.52 -57.89
CA PRO A 236 -5.02 20.17 -56.67
C PRO A 236 -5.08 19.30 -55.40
N ALA A 237 -4.05 19.41 -54.55
CA ALA A 237 -3.98 18.75 -53.24
C ALA A 237 -5.13 19.18 -52.30
N ALA A 238 -5.77 18.20 -51.66
CA ALA A 238 -6.73 18.42 -50.59
C ALA A 238 -6.14 17.90 -49.26
N ASP A 239 -6.38 18.61 -48.16
CA ASP A 239 -5.89 18.24 -46.83
C ASP A 239 -6.88 17.30 -46.14
N LEU A 240 -6.41 16.13 -45.69
CA LEU A 240 -7.21 15.18 -44.91
C LEU A 240 -6.80 15.26 -43.43
N VAL A 241 -7.75 15.61 -42.57
CA VAL A 241 -7.60 15.61 -41.11
C VAL A 241 -8.31 14.37 -40.56
N LEU A 242 -7.56 13.52 -39.84
CA LEU A 242 -8.05 12.33 -39.13
C LEU A 242 -7.77 12.43 -37.63
#